data_AF-A0A1X3P8N3-F1
#
_entry.id   AF-A0A1X3P8N3-F1
#
_cell.length_a   1.000
_cell.length_b   1.000
_cell.length_c   1.000
_cell.angle_alpha   90.00
_cell.angle_beta   90.00
_cell.angle_gamma   90.00
#
_symmetry.space_group_name_H-M   'P 1'
#
loop_
_entity.id
_entity.type
_entity.pdbx_description
1 polymer ?
#
loop_
_entity_poly.entity_id
_entity_poly.type
_entity_poly.pdbx_seq_one_letter_code
_entity_poly.pdbx_strand_id
1 'polypeptide(L)'
;MITVPVDRSMTRPSPASHPEPPARLRICESSLETVSRPEHAAYTFTLSVIAIITFLPLAVLGVAQLAPGAEPVSSWTLPTLLVSCALLGAGLWWMVSASTITVRATVEDGVAVRTWRVVRTEIPWQAIESVRPGPTGGTMEVGPRWYGPGRIGYTGGSTSVVIRIHPLYRQAARQGSIGGDTVRRLAAEYVVSVPEPEAVASKLTALRARALDAA
;
A
#
# COMPACT_ATOMS: atom_id res chain seq x y z
N MET A 1 3.55 -4.01 50.08
CA MET A 1 4.37 -3.49 48.97
C MET A 1 5.25 -4.63 48.52
N ILE A 2 4.97 -5.23 47.37
CA ILE A 2 5.66 -6.44 46.89
C ILE A 2 6.41 -6.04 45.62
N THR A 3 7.73 -6.17 45.65
CA THR A 3 8.62 -5.91 44.52
C THR A 3 9.07 -7.26 43.97
N VAL A 4 8.72 -7.56 42.72
CA VAL A 4 9.16 -8.76 42.00
C VAL A 4 10.35 -8.38 41.11
N PRO A 5 11.49 -9.09 41.15
CA PRO A 5 12.60 -8.84 40.25
C PRO A 5 12.31 -9.44 38.87
N VAL A 6 12.41 -8.63 37.82
CA VAL A 6 12.36 -9.09 36.42
C VAL A 6 13.77 -9.45 35.98
N ASP A 7 13.96 -10.73 35.70
CA ASP A 7 15.18 -11.32 35.16
C ASP A 7 15.41 -10.86 33.72
N ARG A 8 16.54 -10.20 33.45
CA ARG A 8 16.97 -9.76 32.11
C ARG A 8 17.89 -10.82 31.51
N SER A 9 17.30 -11.87 30.94
CA SER A 9 18.03 -12.74 30.03
C SER A 9 18.19 -12.06 28.67
N MET A 10 19.45 -11.89 28.29
CA MET A 10 19.91 -11.24 27.06
C MET A 10 19.51 -12.05 25.82
N THR A 11 18.62 -11.53 24.99
CA THR A 11 18.53 -11.93 23.58
C THR A 11 19.51 -11.11 22.77
N ARG A 12 20.49 -11.80 22.16
CA ARG A 12 21.42 -11.27 21.14
C ARG A 12 20.67 -10.48 20.06
N PRO A 13 21.16 -9.29 19.64
CA PRO A 13 20.66 -8.65 18.43
C PRO A 13 21.05 -9.48 17.20
N SER A 14 20.03 -9.84 16.41
CA SER A 14 20.15 -10.42 15.07
C SER A 14 20.95 -9.46 14.15
N PRO A 15 21.79 -9.95 13.22
CA PRO A 15 22.65 -9.10 12.43
C PRO A 15 21.82 -8.23 11.48
N ALA A 16 21.99 -6.91 11.65
CA ALA A 16 21.67 -5.81 10.73
C ALA A 16 20.71 -6.15 9.56
N SER A 17 19.41 -6.21 9.85
CA SER A 17 18.39 -5.88 8.86
C SER A 17 18.60 -4.42 8.45
N HIS A 18 18.75 -4.14 7.16
CA HIS A 18 18.69 -2.79 6.63
C HIS A 18 17.52 -2.04 7.28
N PRO A 19 17.71 -0.79 7.77
CA PRO A 19 16.62 -0.06 8.39
C PRO A 19 15.56 0.22 7.34
N GLU A 20 14.46 -0.53 7.40
CA GLU A 20 13.24 -0.20 6.67
C GLU A 20 12.88 1.25 6.98
N PRO A 21 12.49 2.07 6.00
CA PRO A 21 11.81 3.31 6.33
C PRO A 21 10.42 2.86 6.87
N PRO A 22 10.11 3.06 8.15
CA PRO A 22 8.94 2.44 8.79
C PRO A 22 7.65 2.88 8.09
N ALA A 23 6.64 2.01 8.08
CA ALA A 23 5.26 2.43 7.81
C ALA A 23 4.96 3.63 8.70
N ARG A 24 4.52 4.73 8.09
CA ARG A 24 4.38 6.01 8.82
C ARG A 24 2.92 6.18 9.21
N LEU A 25 2.68 6.20 10.51
CA LEU A 25 1.42 6.62 11.10
C LEU A 25 1.66 7.95 11.80
N ARG A 26 0.99 9.01 11.34
CA ARG A 26 0.99 10.31 11.99
C ARG A 26 -0.44 10.64 12.40
N ILE A 27 -0.69 10.57 13.70
CA ILE A 27 -1.96 10.94 14.32
C ILE A 27 -1.77 12.31 14.95
N CYS A 28 -2.48 13.29 14.44
CA CYS A 28 -2.59 14.62 15.04
C CYS A 28 -4.00 14.80 15.61
N GLU A 29 -4.23 15.88 16.36
CA GLU A 29 -5.54 16.12 16.96
C GLU A 29 -6.65 16.25 15.91
N SER A 30 -6.42 17.02 14.85
CA SER A 30 -7.38 17.31 13.78
C SER A 30 -7.12 16.56 12.46
N SER A 31 -6.09 15.70 12.40
CA SER A 31 -5.73 15.00 11.18
C SER A 31 -5.12 13.62 11.42
N LEU A 32 -5.19 12.79 10.38
CA LEU A 32 -4.59 11.48 10.30
C LEU A 32 -3.86 11.37 8.96
N GLU A 33 -2.62 10.90 8.99
CA GLU A 33 -1.88 10.54 7.79
C GLU A 33 -1.25 9.16 8.00
N THR A 34 -1.52 8.23 7.07
CA THR A 34 -0.98 6.88 7.10
C THR A 34 -0.33 6.57 5.76
N VAL A 35 0.87 5.98 5.79
CA VAL A 35 1.53 5.43 4.61
C VAL A 35 1.71 3.93 4.82
N SER A 36 0.91 3.14 4.12
CA SER A 36 1.05 1.69 4.02
C SER A 36 1.85 1.33 2.78
N ARG A 37 2.79 0.42 2.94
CA ARG A 37 3.64 -0.09 1.86
C ARG A 37 3.47 -1.60 1.74
N PRO A 38 3.72 -2.18 0.55
CA PRO A 38 3.75 -3.63 0.34
C PRO A 38 4.46 -4.35 1.49
N GLU A 39 3.95 -5.52 1.89
CA GLU A 39 4.62 -6.32 2.92
C GLU A 39 6.06 -6.64 2.53
N HIS A 40 6.92 -6.84 3.52
CA HIS A 40 8.32 -7.19 3.33
C HIS A 40 8.47 -8.40 2.38
N ALA A 41 7.56 -9.37 2.44
CA ALA A 41 7.55 -10.52 1.51
C ALA A 41 7.36 -10.13 0.03
N ALA A 42 6.54 -9.11 -0.25
CA ALA A 42 6.36 -8.60 -1.61
C ALA A 42 7.58 -7.79 -2.08
N TYR A 43 8.20 -7.02 -1.18
CA TYR A 43 9.47 -6.33 -1.46
C TYR A 43 10.60 -7.31 -1.72
N THR A 44 10.81 -8.30 -0.85
CA THR A 44 11.87 -9.30 -1.00
C THR A 44 11.64 -10.14 -2.24
N PHE A 45 10.41 -10.61 -2.50
CA PHE A 45 10.09 -11.30 -3.73
C PHE A 45 10.42 -10.46 -4.96
N THR A 46 10.01 -9.19 -4.98
CA THR A 46 10.29 -8.31 -6.13
C THR A 46 11.79 -8.06 -6.30
N LEU A 47 12.52 -7.80 -5.22
CA LEU A 47 13.98 -7.65 -5.26
C LEU A 47 14.68 -8.93 -5.71
N SER A 48 14.21 -10.10 -5.29
CA SER A 48 14.73 -11.40 -5.76
C SER A 48 14.46 -11.62 -7.24
N VAL A 49 13.26 -11.25 -7.74
CA VAL A 49 12.93 -11.32 -9.17
C VAL A 49 13.78 -10.35 -9.98
N ILE A 50 13.96 -9.11 -9.51
CA ILE A 50 14.88 -8.14 -10.12
C ILE A 50 16.28 -8.76 -10.20
N ALA A 51 16.79 -9.29 -9.08
CA ALA A 51 18.11 -9.89 -9.03
C ALA A 51 18.23 -11.06 -10.02
N ILE A 52 17.26 -11.98 -10.08
CA ILE A 52 17.28 -13.09 -11.04
C ILE A 52 17.29 -12.57 -12.48
N ILE A 53 16.40 -11.64 -12.83
CA ILE A 53 16.30 -11.07 -14.19
C ILE A 53 17.58 -10.35 -14.58
N THR A 54 18.28 -9.73 -13.63
CA THR A 54 19.49 -8.94 -13.92
C THR A 54 20.73 -9.83 -13.99
N PHE A 55 20.88 -10.77 -13.04
CA PHE A 55 22.09 -11.56 -12.86
C PHE A 55 22.09 -12.87 -13.64
N LEU A 56 20.93 -13.52 -13.84
CA LEU A 56 20.87 -14.80 -14.55
C LEU A 56 21.31 -14.67 -16.01
N PRO A 57 20.87 -13.65 -16.79
CA PRO A 57 21.32 -13.52 -18.18
C PRO A 57 22.81 -13.20 -18.29
N LEU A 58 23.36 -12.41 -17.37
CA LEU A 58 24.79 -12.11 -17.31
C LEU A 58 25.61 -13.36 -16.96
N ALA A 59 25.15 -14.17 -16.01
CA ALA A 59 25.79 -15.43 -15.63
C ALA A 59 25.77 -16.45 -16.78
N VAL A 60 24.62 -16.61 -17.46
CA VAL A 60 24.50 -17.49 -18.63
C VAL A 60 25.41 -17.04 -19.76
N LEU A 61 25.49 -15.73 -20.05
CA LEU A 61 26.39 -15.19 -21.06
C LEU A 61 27.86 -15.43 -20.71
N GLY A 62 28.23 -15.22 -19.45
CA GLY A 62 29.59 -15.48 -18.95
C GLY A 62 29.99 -16.94 -19.05
N VAL A 63 29.10 -17.86 -18.66
CA VAL A 63 29.34 -19.31 -18.77
C VAL A 63 29.42 -19.76 -20.23
N ALA A 64 28.55 -19.24 -21.10
CA ALA A 64 28.56 -19.56 -22.53
C ALA A 64 29.86 -19.12 -23.23
N GLN A 65 30.47 -18.03 -22.79
CA GLN A 65 31.76 -17.54 -23.32
C GLN A 65 32.98 -18.33 -22.82
N LEU A 66 32.84 -19.07 -21.72
CA LEU A 66 33.89 -19.95 -21.20
C LEU A 66 33.87 -21.35 -21.86
N ALA A 67 32.86 -21.64 -22.71
CA ALA A 67 32.76 -22.91 -23.39
C ALA A 67 33.78 -23.03 -24.55
N PRO A 68 34.45 -24.18 -24.71
CA PRO A 68 35.36 -24.38 -25.84
C PRO A 68 34.58 -24.35 -27.16
N GLY A 69 34.98 -23.46 -28.07
CA GLY A 69 34.30 -23.24 -29.36
C GLY A 69 33.24 -22.13 -29.34
N ALA A 70 33.15 -21.34 -28.27
CA ALA A 70 32.21 -20.22 -28.21
C ALA A 70 32.49 -19.17 -29.31
N GLU A 71 31.44 -18.79 -30.04
CA GLU A 71 31.51 -17.67 -30.98
C GLU A 71 31.62 -16.33 -30.22
N PRO A 72 32.34 -15.34 -30.79
CA PRO A 72 32.47 -14.02 -30.18
C PRO A 72 31.09 -13.34 -30.11
N VAL A 73 30.75 -12.86 -28.91
CA VAL A 73 29.48 -12.14 -28.70
C VAL A 73 29.48 -10.86 -29.55
N SER A 74 28.38 -10.62 -30.25
CA SER A 74 28.14 -9.34 -30.93
C SER A 74 28.34 -8.17 -29.96
N SER A 75 29.01 -7.10 -30.41
CA SER A 75 29.27 -5.88 -29.63
C SER A 75 28.00 -5.19 -29.12
N TRP A 76 26.84 -5.50 -29.71
CA TRP A 76 25.53 -4.98 -29.29
C TRP A 76 24.87 -5.79 -28.18
N THR A 77 25.25 -7.06 -28.00
CA THR A 77 24.57 -7.98 -27.07
C THR A 77 24.68 -7.53 -25.62
N LEU A 78 25.88 -7.13 -25.17
CA LEU A 78 26.12 -6.64 -23.81
C LEU A 78 25.34 -5.33 -23.54
N PRO A 79 25.44 -4.28 -24.39
CA PRO A 79 24.65 -3.07 -24.24
C PRO A 79 23.13 -3.32 -24.22
N THR A 80 22.61 -4.10 -25.15
CA THR A 80 21.16 -4.39 -25.22
C THR A 80 20.67 -5.13 -23.99
N LEU A 81 21.46 -6.07 -23.46
CA LEU A 81 21.14 -6.83 -22.26
C LEU A 81 21.17 -5.94 -21.00
N LEU A 82 22.16 -5.06 -20.87
CA LEU A 82 22.22 -4.08 -19.78
C LEU A 82 21.03 -3.11 -19.81
N VAL A 83 20.69 -2.57 -20.98
CA VAL A 83 19.54 -1.66 -21.14
C VAL A 83 18.23 -2.39 -20.81
N SER A 84 18.06 -3.62 -21.28
CA SER A 84 16.88 -4.43 -20.99
C SER A 84 16.74 -4.73 -19.50
N CYS A 85 17.84 -5.08 -18.82
CA CYS A 85 17.85 -5.30 -17.37
C CYS A 85 17.55 -4.01 -16.60
N ALA A 86 18.11 -2.88 -17.02
CA ALA A 86 17.84 -1.58 -16.40
C ALA A 86 16.37 -1.17 -16.53
N LEU A 87 15.76 -1.36 -17.71
CA LEU A 87 14.34 -1.08 -17.94
C LEU A 87 13.44 -2.00 -17.09
N LEU A 88 13.78 -3.29 -17.00
CA LEU A 88 13.04 -4.25 -16.16
C LEU A 88 13.16 -3.90 -14.67
N GLY A 89 14.37 -3.57 -14.20
CA GLY A 89 14.61 -3.13 -12.83
C GLY A 89 13.83 -1.85 -12.51
N ALA A 90 13.85 -0.86 -13.40
CA ALA A 90 13.08 0.38 -13.26
C ALA A 90 11.57 0.11 -13.25
N GLY A 91 11.07 -0.78 -14.12
CA GLY A 91 9.66 -1.18 -14.17
C GLY A 91 9.20 -1.89 -12.90
N LEU A 92 10.00 -2.81 -12.36
CA LEU A 92 9.70 -3.52 -11.12
C LEU A 92 9.75 -2.58 -9.91
N TRP A 93 10.75 -1.70 -9.84
CA TRP A 93 10.80 -0.64 -8.83
C TRP A 93 9.58 0.29 -8.91
N TRP A 94 9.15 0.64 -10.11
CA TRP A 94 7.96 1.43 -10.35
C TRP A 94 6.69 0.71 -9.84
N MET A 95 6.54 -0.59 -10.10
CA MET A 95 5.41 -1.38 -9.60
C MET A 95 5.34 -1.37 -8.07
N VAL A 96 6.47 -1.56 -7.39
CA VAL A 96 6.55 -1.53 -5.92
C VAL A 96 6.25 -0.13 -5.38
N SER A 97 6.74 0.91 -6.04
CA SER A 97 6.48 2.29 -5.64
C SER A 97 5.00 2.65 -5.82
N ALA A 98 4.40 2.29 -6.97
CA ALA A 98 2.99 2.51 -7.28
C ALA A 98 2.03 1.80 -6.31
N SER A 99 2.53 0.80 -5.61
CA SER A 99 1.81 0.02 -4.62
C SER A 99 1.72 0.65 -3.23
N THR A 100 2.35 1.82 -3.03
CA THR A 100 2.26 2.56 -1.77
C THR A 100 0.89 3.22 -1.65
N ILE A 101 0.24 3.01 -0.51
CA ILE A 101 -1.06 3.58 -0.18
C ILE A 101 -0.88 4.65 0.87
N THR A 102 -1.33 5.85 0.54
CA THR A 102 -1.40 6.98 1.46
C THR A 102 -2.86 7.25 1.80
N VAL A 103 -3.20 7.26 3.08
CA VAL A 103 -4.48 7.73 3.58
C VAL A 103 -4.24 9.03 4.31
N ARG A 104 -5.01 10.06 3.96
CA ARG A 104 -5.04 11.33 4.69
C ARG A 104 -6.48 11.63 5.05
N ALA A 105 -6.73 11.97 6.30
CA ALA A 105 -8.03 12.41 6.75
C ALA A 105 -7.90 13.69 7.58
N THR A 106 -8.78 14.64 7.32
CA THR A 106 -8.92 15.91 8.05
C THR A 106 -10.40 16.14 8.34
N VAL A 107 -10.71 16.93 9.36
CA VAL A 107 -12.10 17.25 9.71
C VAL A 107 -12.82 17.95 8.53
N GLU A 108 -12.11 18.77 7.76
CA GLU A 108 -12.65 19.56 6.65
C GLU A 108 -12.80 18.76 5.35
N ASP A 109 -11.80 17.95 4.98
CA ASP A 109 -11.72 17.35 3.63
C ASP A 109 -12.30 15.93 3.53
N GLY A 110 -12.66 15.31 4.66
CA GLY A 110 -13.05 13.89 4.67
C GLY A 110 -11.85 12.95 4.68
N VAL A 111 -12.02 11.78 4.06
CA VAL A 111 -10.97 10.76 3.90
C VAL A 111 -10.50 10.72 2.46
N ALA A 112 -9.22 11.02 2.24
CA ALA A 112 -8.55 10.90 0.95
C ALA A 112 -7.63 9.67 0.94
N VAL A 113 -7.92 8.73 0.05
CA VAL A 113 -7.07 7.57 -0.24
C VAL A 113 -6.33 7.82 -1.54
N ARG A 114 -5.01 7.64 -1.54
CA ARG A 114 -4.13 7.84 -2.69
C ARG A 114 -3.21 6.66 -2.89
N THR A 115 -3.09 6.18 -4.12
CA THR A 115 -2.03 5.27 -4.56
C THR A 115 -1.06 6.05 -5.44
N TRP A 116 0.06 6.46 -4.85
CA TRP A 116 1.17 7.27 -5.41
C TRP A 116 0.75 8.43 -6.35
N ARG A 117 0.37 8.14 -7.60
CA ARG A 117 0.00 9.15 -8.62
C ARG A 117 -1.21 8.82 -9.50
N VAL A 118 -1.82 7.63 -9.36
CA VAL A 118 -2.78 7.13 -10.36
C VAL A 118 -4.23 7.22 -9.88
N VAL A 119 -4.47 6.92 -8.60
CA VAL A 119 -5.83 6.90 -8.05
C VAL A 119 -5.88 7.78 -6.82
N ARG A 120 -6.82 8.72 -6.85
CA ARG A 120 -7.24 9.53 -5.70
C ARG A 120 -8.72 9.29 -5.50
N THR A 121 -9.09 8.87 -4.30
CA THR A 121 -10.47 8.66 -3.92
C THR A 121 -10.76 9.46 -2.67
N GLU A 122 -11.79 10.29 -2.74
CA GLU A 122 -12.20 11.18 -1.68
C GLU A 122 -13.57 10.75 -1.19
N ILE A 123 -13.67 10.57 0.11
CA ILE A 123 -14.87 10.10 0.78
C ILE A 123 -15.25 11.17 1.79
N PRO A 124 -16.32 11.94 1.55
CA PRO A 124 -16.76 12.97 2.49
C PRO A 124 -17.32 12.34 3.76
N TRP A 125 -17.21 13.02 4.91
CA TRP A 125 -17.62 12.47 6.21
C TRP A 125 -19.10 12.10 6.27
N GLN A 126 -19.96 12.85 5.59
CA GLN A 126 -21.40 12.62 5.50
C GLN A 126 -21.73 11.31 4.75
N ALA A 127 -20.81 10.83 3.90
CA ALA A 127 -20.98 9.58 3.19
C ALA A 127 -20.63 8.37 4.06
N ILE A 128 -19.76 8.52 5.08
CA ILE A 128 -19.26 7.40 5.86
C ILE A 128 -20.32 6.97 6.88
N GLU A 129 -20.72 5.71 6.83
CA GLU A 129 -21.62 5.08 7.81
C GLU A 129 -20.82 4.55 9.01
N SER A 130 -19.73 3.81 8.73
CA SER A 130 -18.89 3.23 9.78
C SER A 130 -17.47 2.96 9.28
N VAL A 131 -16.51 2.94 10.21
CA VAL A 131 -15.13 2.52 9.96
C VAL A 131 -14.78 1.39 10.93
N ARG A 132 -14.26 0.27 10.43
CA ARG A 132 -13.92 -0.89 11.26
C ARG A 132 -12.58 -1.51 10.82
N PRO A 133 -11.79 -2.08 11.74
CA PRO A 133 -10.69 -2.95 11.36
C PRO A 133 -11.20 -4.13 10.52
N GLY A 134 -10.42 -4.56 9.53
CA GLY A 134 -10.73 -5.74 8.75
C GLY A 134 -9.47 -6.40 8.18
N PRO A 135 -9.48 -7.72 7.95
CA PRO A 135 -8.39 -8.37 7.24
C PRO A 135 -8.35 -7.85 5.81
N THR A 136 -7.15 -7.58 5.31
CA THR A 136 -6.96 -7.44 3.87
C THR A 136 -7.10 -8.83 3.25
N GLY A 137 -7.78 -8.95 2.10
CA GLY A 137 -7.76 -10.22 1.38
C GLY A 137 -6.31 -10.57 1.02
N GLY A 138 -5.83 -11.76 1.41
CA GLY A 138 -4.53 -12.35 1.03
C GLY A 138 -3.25 -11.52 1.28
N THR A 139 -2.18 -12.16 1.74
CA THR A 139 -0.87 -11.52 1.99
C THR A 139 -0.14 -11.00 0.73
N MET A 140 -0.69 -11.21 -0.48
CA MET A 140 -0.07 -10.81 -1.75
C MET A 140 -0.91 -9.83 -2.58
N GLU A 141 -2.00 -9.29 -2.02
CA GLU A 141 -2.83 -8.35 -2.78
C GLU A 141 -2.27 -6.94 -2.69
N VAL A 142 -1.90 -6.38 -3.84
CA VAL A 142 -1.25 -5.07 -3.90
C VAL A 142 -1.92 -4.18 -4.96
N GLY A 143 -2.20 -2.93 -4.60
CA GLY A 143 -2.78 -1.90 -5.47
C GLY A 143 -4.31 -1.76 -5.38
N PRO A 144 -4.92 -0.98 -6.29
CA PRO A 144 -6.36 -0.85 -6.39
C PRO A 144 -6.99 -2.15 -6.91
N ARG A 145 -7.94 -2.72 -6.17
CA ARG A 145 -8.66 -3.94 -6.53
C ARG A 145 -10.17 -3.75 -6.52
N TRP A 146 -10.85 -4.53 -7.35
CA TRP A 146 -12.31 -4.64 -7.32
C TRP A 146 -12.68 -6.01 -6.74
N TYR A 147 -13.37 -6.03 -5.61
CA TYR A 147 -13.75 -7.26 -4.89
C TYR A 147 -15.15 -7.75 -5.23
N GLY A 148 -15.79 -7.14 -6.23
CA GLY A 148 -17.17 -7.40 -6.61
C GLY A 148 -18.07 -6.18 -6.44
N PRO A 149 -19.39 -6.36 -6.65
CA PRO A 149 -20.32 -5.25 -6.79
C PRO A 149 -20.34 -4.36 -5.54
N GLY A 150 -19.83 -3.14 -5.71
CA GLY A 150 -19.81 -2.13 -4.64
C GLY A 150 -18.68 -2.27 -3.63
N ARG A 151 -17.65 -3.09 -3.85
CA ARG A 151 -16.49 -3.15 -2.94
C ARG A 151 -15.18 -2.89 -3.69
N ILE A 152 -14.45 -1.87 -3.23
CA ILE A 152 -13.16 -1.47 -3.78
C ILE A 152 -12.08 -1.64 -2.71
N GLY A 153 -10.94 -2.20 -3.09
CA GLY A 153 -9.76 -2.36 -2.27
C GLY A 153 -8.64 -1.43 -2.69
N TYR A 154 -7.90 -0.93 -1.72
CA TYR A 154 -6.56 -0.36 -1.88
C TYR A 154 -5.67 -1.15 -0.95
N THR A 155 -4.96 -2.14 -1.48
CA THR A 155 -4.24 -3.10 -0.66
C THR A 155 -2.73 -2.97 -0.78
N GLY A 156 -2.05 -3.09 0.35
CA GLY A 156 -0.60 -2.99 0.46
C GLY A 156 -0.05 -3.75 1.66
N GLY A 157 -0.87 -4.41 2.46
CA GLY A 157 -0.43 -5.20 3.61
C GLY A 157 -1.53 -6.12 4.12
N SER A 158 -1.25 -6.96 5.10
CA SER A 158 -2.19 -7.91 5.73
C SER A 158 -3.26 -7.27 6.62
N THR A 159 -3.08 -6.01 7.00
CA THR A 159 -4.04 -5.26 7.82
C THR A 159 -4.71 -4.14 7.05
N SER A 160 -6.01 -3.96 7.29
CA SER A 160 -6.80 -2.92 6.63
C SER A 160 -7.89 -2.35 7.53
N VAL A 161 -8.44 -1.22 7.10
CA VAL A 161 -9.71 -0.69 7.60
C VAL A 161 -10.75 -0.76 6.51
N VAL A 162 -11.97 -1.11 6.90
CA VAL A 162 -13.15 -1.12 6.04
C VAL A 162 -13.94 0.14 6.32
N ILE A 163 -14.05 1.01 5.32
CA ILE A 163 -14.86 2.22 5.34
C ILE A 163 -16.16 1.91 4.59
N ARG A 164 -17.26 1.88 5.32
CA ARG A 164 -18.59 1.62 4.76
C ARG A 164 -19.31 2.93 4.48
N ILE A 165 -19.93 3.02 3.30
CA ILE A 165 -20.65 4.19 2.83
C ILE A 165 -22.16 4.04 3.03
N HIS A 166 -22.80 5.09 3.55
CA HIS A 166 -24.21 5.11 3.85
C HIS A 166 -25.05 4.90 2.57
N PRO A 167 -26.02 3.96 2.56
CA PRO A 167 -26.75 3.57 1.35
C PRO A 167 -27.56 4.74 0.76
N LEU A 168 -28.19 5.57 1.61
CA LEU A 168 -28.93 6.75 1.15
C LEU A 168 -28.01 7.80 0.50
N TYR A 169 -26.79 7.98 1.02
CA TYR A 169 -25.84 8.91 0.44
C TYR A 169 -25.41 8.44 -0.95
N ARG A 170 -25.15 7.14 -1.12
CA ARG A 170 -24.85 6.58 -2.45
C ARG A 170 -26.02 6.72 -3.43
N GLN A 171 -27.25 6.53 -2.96
CA GLN A 171 -28.43 6.67 -3.82
C GLN A 171 -28.59 8.12 -4.27
N ALA A 172 -28.44 9.06 -3.34
CA ALA A 172 -28.48 10.48 -3.62
C ALA A 172 -27.35 10.92 -4.58
N ALA A 173 -26.13 10.43 -4.36
CA ALA A 173 -25.00 10.63 -5.27
C ALA A 173 -25.27 10.10 -6.69
N ARG A 174 -25.89 8.91 -6.82
CA ARG A 174 -26.27 8.32 -8.13
C ARG A 174 -27.37 9.12 -8.83
N GLN A 175 -28.29 9.67 -8.06
CA GLN A 175 -29.37 10.54 -8.55
C GLN A 175 -28.87 11.96 -8.87
N GLY A 176 -27.61 12.28 -8.55
CA GLY A 176 -27.01 13.59 -8.77
C GLY A 176 -27.47 14.68 -7.80
N SER A 177 -28.13 14.30 -6.70
CA SER A 177 -28.61 15.25 -5.68
C SER A 177 -27.52 15.69 -4.70
N ILE A 178 -26.36 15.02 -4.69
CA ILE A 178 -25.18 15.41 -3.92
C ILE A 178 -24.00 15.47 -4.90
N GLY A 179 -23.36 16.64 -4.99
CA GLY A 179 -22.54 17.08 -6.13
C GLY A 179 -21.20 16.37 -6.36
N GLY A 180 -20.60 16.63 -7.54
CA GLY A 180 -19.24 16.24 -7.94
C GLY A 180 -19.14 14.91 -8.72
N ASP A 181 -18.40 14.89 -9.82
CA ASP A 181 -18.17 13.69 -10.64
C ASP A 181 -17.49 12.54 -9.86
N THR A 182 -16.69 12.88 -8.85
CA THR A 182 -16.03 11.94 -7.92
C THR A 182 -17.01 11.24 -6.97
N VAL A 183 -18.09 11.91 -6.57
CA VAL A 183 -19.08 11.40 -5.61
C VAL A 183 -20.07 10.43 -6.26
N ARG A 184 -20.30 10.57 -7.58
CA ARG A 184 -21.22 9.71 -8.36
C ARG A 184 -20.81 8.23 -8.41
N ARG A 185 -19.56 7.90 -8.10
CA ARG A 185 -19.00 6.53 -8.17
C ARG A 185 -18.54 5.99 -6.82
N LEU A 186 -19.20 6.37 -5.73
CA LEU A 186 -18.91 5.81 -4.42
C LEU A 186 -19.24 4.30 -4.34
N ALA A 187 -18.27 3.53 -3.86
CA ALA A 187 -18.45 2.12 -3.52
C ALA A 187 -19.36 1.98 -2.28
N ALA A 188 -19.92 0.79 -2.05
CA ALA A 188 -20.52 0.43 -0.75
C ALA A 188 -19.46 0.40 0.35
N GLU A 189 -18.31 -0.20 0.02
CA GLU A 189 -17.24 -0.45 0.97
C GLU A 189 -15.89 -0.20 0.31
N TYR A 190 -15.02 0.45 1.07
CA TYR A 190 -13.61 0.63 0.75
C TYR A 190 -12.76 -0.15 1.75
N VAL A 191 -11.97 -1.09 1.26
CA VAL A 191 -10.96 -1.82 2.05
C VAL A 191 -9.63 -1.12 1.84
N VAL A 192 -9.04 -0.54 2.88
CA VAL A 192 -7.84 0.30 2.75
C VAL A 192 -6.75 -0.24 3.66
N SER A 193 -5.62 -0.67 3.08
CA SER A 193 -4.47 -1.10 3.87
C SER A 193 -3.86 0.07 4.63
N VAL A 194 -3.69 -0.15 5.93
CA VAL A 194 -3.17 0.83 6.88
C VAL A 194 -2.31 0.13 7.93
N PRO A 195 -1.28 0.80 8.46
CA PRO A 195 -0.64 0.35 9.69
C PRO A 195 -1.63 0.47 10.85
N GLU A 196 -1.56 -0.46 11.81
CA GLU A 196 -2.34 -0.41 13.07
C GLU A 196 -3.85 -0.15 12.85
N PRO A 197 -4.60 -1.11 12.28
CA PRO A 197 -5.97 -0.87 11.82
C PRO A 197 -6.93 -0.45 12.95
N GLU A 198 -6.68 -0.87 14.19
CA GLU A 198 -7.47 -0.47 15.35
C GLU A 198 -7.29 1.02 15.69
N ALA A 199 -6.05 1.50 15.77
CA ALA A 199 -5.74 2.90 16.04
C ALA A 199 -6.29 3.82 14.94
N VAL A 200 -6.13 3.39 13.68
CA VAL A 200 -6.65 4.11 12.51
C VAL A 200 -8.17 4.15 12.50
N ALA A 201 -8.85 3.03 12.73
CA ALA A 201 -10.32 2.98 12.76
C ALA A 201 -10.90 3.85 13.88
N SER A 202 -10.30 3.78 15.07
CA SER A 202 -10.67 4.62 16.21
C SER A 202 -10.50 6.11 15.88
N LYS A 203 -9.35 6.48 15.30
CA LYS A 203 -9.08 7.88 14.94
C LYS A 203 -10.01 8.40 13.84
N LEU A 204 -10.26 7.62 12.79
CA LEU A 204 -11.20 8.00 11.73
C LEU A 204 -12.62 8.16 12.28
N THR A 205 -13.04 7.32 13.22
CA THR A 205 -14.34 7.44 13.89
C THR A 205 -14.43 8.73 14.71
N ALA A 206 -13.38 9.08 15.45
CA ALA A 206 -13.32 10.32 16.20
C ALA A 206 -13.30 11.58 15.30
N LEU A 207 -12.56 11.55 14.19
CA LEU A 207 -12.55 12.65 13.21
C LEU A 207 -13.92 12.81 12.55
N ARG A 208 -14.60 11.70 12.20
CA ARG A 208 -15.97 11.73 11.68
C ARG A 208 -16.94 12.37 12.67
N ALA A 209 -16.92 11.98 13.93
CA ALA A 209 -17.80 12.56 14.94
C ALA A 209 -17.63 14.09 15.02
N ARG A 210 -16.37 14.55 15.13
CA ARG A 210 -16.05 15.98 15.16
C ARG A 210 -16.48 16.73 13.89
N ALA A 211 -16.34 16.11 12.72
CA ALA A 211 -16.73 16.73 11.46
C ALA A 211 -18.25 16.86 11.30
N LEU A 212 -19.00 15.89 11.84
CA LEU A 212 -20.46 15.93 11.81
C LEU A 212 -21.04 16.87 12.89
N ASP A 213 -20.36 17.04 14.02
CA ASP A 213 -20.77 18.02 15.05
C ASP A 213 -20.53 19.48 14.60
N ALA A 214 -19.61 19.70 13.66
CA ALA A 214 -19.25 21.01 13.13
C ALA A 214 -20.07 21.44 11.89
N ALA A 215 -20.91 20.55 11.35
CA ALA A 215 -21.67 20.73 10.10
C ALA A 215 -23.16 21.02 10.36
#